data_AF-A0A0W0WVI0-F1
#
_entry.id   AF-A0A0W0WVI0-F1
#
_cell.length_a   1.000
_cell.length_b   1.000
_cell.length_c   1.000
_cell.angle_alpha   90.00
_cell.angle_beta   90.00
_cell.angle_gamma   90.00
#
_symmetry.space_group_name_H-M   'P 1'
#
loop_
_entity.id
_entity.type
_entity.pdbx_description
1 polymer ?
#
loop_
_entity_poly.entity_id
_entity_poly.type
_entity_poly.pdbx_seq_one_letter_code
_entity_poly.pdbx_strand_id
1 'polypeptide(L)'
;MLRTLNKISGAIVGFVVYPIKSAIINTALFAGTLVFATLVLFVLPIFAATDYYRTYPDSTLAKAIWRGMALGIVSLLLGIPFAIIILAAEIVFGVVDLIRSFWNGIADGYQEGLFFNVIKQIFFNFADCSLTLELIKQLNEKISQPYPPAHDDLDVSGEYAALDVPEENTFRVSNKEPPLDSAAYSAMIQETDPEVVFLPLSEKELELVQGRKAIKVLLENYRDLDARLTKLNEEIEKRRMQASEEQINEAELTLDSDLDQVAMSDIHQPILIVQMFEASPDQWRVVTGTTKISCDITLRQWLCEASRTHPLTNEPINNPSPYREKKTKYVITPYTDKRDAKELVEVANLIRRELYKNSEESRSRSSIGVVTQLSDRLSHMFFGAKPDEMPEKGAPNEDNSMVFE
;
A
#
# COMPACT_ATOMS: atom_id res chain seq x y z
N MET A 1 14.97 -43.31 -21.07
CA MET A 1 16.44 -43.18 -20.93
C MET A 1 16.92 -41.73 -21.13
N LEU A 2 16.56 -41.05 -22.23
CA LEU A 2 16.98 -39.67 -22.52
C LEU A 2 16.60 -38.64 -21.43
N ARG A 3 15.41 -38.77 -20.82
CA ARG A 3 14.97 -37.88 -19.73
C ARG A 3 15.84 -38.01 -18.48
N THR A 4 16.20 -39.24 -18.09
CA THR A 4 17.08 -39.50 -16.94
C THR A 4 18.49 -38.98 -17.20
N LEU A 5 19.02 -39.19 -18.41
CA LEU A 5 20.32 -38.65 -18.82
C LEU A 5 20.33 -37.12 -18.79
N ASN A 6 19.26 -36.47 -19.24
CA ASN A 6 19.12 -35.00 -19.21
C ASN A 6 19.08 -34.45 -17.76
N LYS A 7 18.44 -35.15 -16.83
CA LYS A 7 18.39 -34.76 -15.42
C LYS A 7 19.73 -34.93 -14.70
N ILE A 8 20.38 -36.08 -14.92
CA ILE A 8 21.70 -36.35 -14.31
C ILE A 8 22.74 -35.39 -14.86
N SER A 9 22.76 -35.16 -16.18
CA SER A 9 23.68 -34.20 -16.78
C SER A 9 23.38 -32.77 -16.33
N GLY A 10 22.10 -32.38 -16.21
CA GLY A 10 21.69 -31.10 -15.62
C GLY A 10 22.20 -30.92 -14.19
N ALA A 11 22.07 -31.94 -13.33
CA ALA A 11 22.57 -31.90 -11.96
C ALA A 11 24.10 -31.75 -11.90
N ILE A 12 24.85 -32.46 -12.75
CA ILE A 12 26.32 -32.36 -12.83
C ILE A 12 26.75 -30.96 -13.30
N VAL A 13 26.08 -30.39 -14.31
CA VAL A 13 26.42 -29.05 -14.78
C VAL A 13 26.01 -27.98 -13.76
N GLY A 14 24.83 -28.10 -13.15
CA GLY A 14 24.39 -27.20 -12.09
C GLY A 14 25.34 -27.20 -10.88
N PHE A 15 25.82 -28.38 -10.47
CA PHE A 15 26.85 -28.55 -9.44
C PHE A 15 28.12 -27.74 -9.70
N VAL A 16 28.57 -27.67 -10.95
CA VAL A 16 29.82 -26.97 -11.30
C VAL A 16 29.56 -25.47 -11.50
N VAL A 17 28.52 -25.12 -12.23
CA VAL A 17 28.38 -23.75 -12.73
C VAL A 17 27.84 -22.79 -11.67
N TYR A 18 26.91 -23.23 -10.81
CA TYR A 18 26.33 -22.35 -9.79
C TYR A 18 27.38 -21.86 -8.76
N PRO A 19 28.25 -22.72 -8.18
CA PRO A 19 29.32 -22.27 -7.29
C PRO A 19 30.31 -21.32 -7.97
N ILE A 20 30.69 -21.58 -9.23
CA ILE A 20 31.58 -20.70 -10.00
C ILE A 20 30.95 -19.31 -10.14
N LYS A 21 29.65 -19.26 -10.48
CA LYS A 21 28.92 -18.01 -10.63
C LYS A 21 28.84 -17.23 -9.32
N SER A 22 28.50 -17.92 -8.22
CA SER A 22 28.47 -17.33 -6.88
C SER A 22 29.85 -16.79 -6.48
N ALA A 23 30.92 -17.53 -6.75
CA ALA A 23 32.30 -17.09 -6.50
C ALA A 23 32.68 -15.82 -7.29
N ILE A 24 32.28 -15.72 -8.57
CA ILE A 24 32.52 -14.53 -9.39
C ILE A 24 31.80 -13.31 -8.78
N ILE A 25 30.53 -13.46 -8.40
CA ILE A 25 29.74 -12.37 -7.81
C ILE A 25 30.35 -11.94 -6.47
N ASN A 26 30.66 -12.89 -5.60
CA ASN A 26 31.25 -12.59 -4.29
C ASN A 26 32.63 -11.94 -4.42
N THR A 27 33.43 -12.34 -5.42
CA THR A 27 34.72 -11.68 -5.72
C THR A 27 34.51 -10.24 -6.18
N ALA A 28 33.51 -9.99 -7.03
CA ALA A 28 33.18 -8.64 -7.49
C ALA A 28 32.70 -7.75 -6.34
N LEU A 29 31.87 -8.28 -5.43
CA LEU A 29 31.43 -7.57 -4.23
C LEU A 29 32.61 -7.22 -3.33
N PHE A 30 33.49 -8.19 -3.04
CA PHE A 30 34.69 -7.97 -2.24
C PHE A 30 35.61 -6.89 -2.84
N ALA A 31 35.80 -6.93 -4.17
CA ALA A 31 36.57 -5.91 -4.88
C ALA A 31 35.89 -4.53 -4.77
N GLY A 32 34.57 -4.46 -4.89
CA GLY A 32 33.79 -3.23 -4.70
C GLY A 32 33.95 -2.65 -3.29
N THR A 33 33.87 -3.49 -2.27
CA THR A 33 34.06 -3.10 -0.86
C THR A 33 35.47 -2.59 -0.60
N LEU A 34 36.51 -3.23 -1.16
CA LEU A 34 37.88 -2.73 -1.06
C LEU A 34 38.08 -1.37 -1.74
N VAL A 35 37.50 -1.17 -2.92
CA VAL A 35 37.54 0.13 -3.63
C VAL A 35 36.84 1.19 -2.79
N PHE A 36 35.64 0.90 -2.28
CA PHE A 36 34.89 1.83 -1.44
C PHE A 36 35.65 2.18 -0.15
N ALA A 37 36.19 1.18 0.55
CA ALA A 37 37.01 1.40 1.74
C ALA A 37 38.23 2.27 1.44
N THR A 38 38.90 2.05 0.30
CA THR A 38 40.04 2.87 -0.14
C THR A 38 39.59 4.31 -0.42
N LEU A 39 38.45 4.52 -1.08
CA LEU A 39 37.90 5.86 -1.30
C LEU A 39 37.61 6.57 0.03
N VAL A 40 36.97 5.89 0.97
CA VAL A 40 36.69 6.47 2.30
C VAL A 40 37.98 6.81 3.04
N LEU A 41 38.99 5.92 3.02
CA LEU A 41 40.24 6.14 3.75
C LEU A 41 41.10 7.26 3.18
N PHE A 42 41.12 7.45 1.85
CA PHE A 42 42.01 8.42 1.21
C PHE A 42 41.30 9.67 0.69
N VAL A 43 40.13 9.53 0.07
CA VAL A 43 39.44 10.66 -0.57
C VAL A 43 38.72 11.50 0.47
N LEU A 44 38.10 10.90 1.48
CA LEU A 44 37.34 11.65 2.49
C LEU A 44 38.22 12.64 3.28
N PRO A 45 39.43 12.29 3.75
CA PRO A 45 40.31 13.24 4.42
C PRO A 45 40.79 14.38 3.50
N ILE A 46 41.08 14.08 2.24
CA ILE A 46 41.50 15.08 1.24
C ILE A 46 40.35 16.06 0.95
N PHE A 47 39.14 15.52 0.78
CA PHE A 47 37.93 16.31 0.54
C PHE A 47 37.64 17.23 1.73
N ALA A 48 37.66 16.69 2.96
CA ALA A 48 37.45 17.48 4.17
C ALA A 48 38.51 18.58 4.36
N ALA A 49 39.78 18.31 4.05
CA ALA A 49 40.83 19.31 4.08
C ALA A 49 40.60 20.44 3.06
N THR A 50 40.15 20.07 1.85
CA THR A 50 39.86 21.00 0.76
C THR A 50 38.63 21.86 1.07
N ASP A 51 37.57 21.24 1.57
CA ASP A 51 36.34 21.91 1.97
C ASP A 51 36.62 22.91 3.11
N TYR A 52 37.35 22.48 4.13
CA TYR A 52 37.72 23.36 5.24
C TYR A 52 38.55 24.57 4.80
N TYR A 53 39.49 24.38 3.87
CA TYR A 53 40.28 25.47 3.31
C TYR A 53 39.43 26.49 2.55
N ARG A 54 38.40 26.02 1.83
CA ARG A 54 37.47 26.90 1.07
C ARG A 54 36.52 27.66 1.99
N THR A 55 36.02 27.01 3.02
CA THR A 55 35.00 27.57 3.92
C THR A 55 35.57 28.62 4.88
N TYR A 56 36.86 28.54 5.23
CA TYR A 56 37.51 29.46 6.17
C TYR A 56 38.73 30.16 5.53
N PRO A 57 38.53 31.24 4.75
CA PRO A 57 39.60 31.91 4.01
C PRO A 57 40.68 32.54 4.91
N ASP A 58 40.32 32.91 6.15
CA ASP A 58 41.28 33.45 7.14
C ASP A 58 42.06 32.36 7.88
N SER A 59 41.75 31.08 7.65
CA SER A 59 42.47 29.97 8.25
C SER A 59 43.80 29.75 7.51
N THR A 60 44.90 29.68 8.27
CA THR A 60 46.20 29.34 7.69
C THR A 60 46.13 27.94 7.07
N LEU A 61 46.77 27.74 5.90
CA LEU A 61 46.91 26.44 5.22
C LEU A 61 47.26 25.30 6.20
N ALA A 62 48.08 25.61 7.21
CA ALA A 62 48.44 24.71 8.30
C ALA A 62 47.23 24.13 9.08
N LYS A 63 46.20 24.92 9.36
CA LYS A 63 44.98 24.46 10.07
C LYS A 63 44.15 23.50 9.21
N ALA A 64 44.04 23.76 7.91
CA ALA A 64 43.37 22.86 6.98
C ALA A 64 44.10 21.53 6.85
N ILE A 65 45.44 21.56 6.71
CA ILE A 65 46.29 20.36 6.72
C ILE A 65 46.12 19.58 8.02
N TRP A 66 46.13 20.27 9.18
CA TRP A 66 45.97 19.62 10.48
C TRP A 66 44.62 18.91 10.62
N ARG A 67 43.52 19.54 10.18
CA ARG A 67 42.20 18.90 10.17
C ARG A 67 42.14 17.70 9.25
N GLY A 68 42.70 17.81 8.04
CA GLY A 68 42.81 16.69 7.11
C GLY A 68 43.58 15.51 7.72
N MET A 69 44.71 15.80 8.37
CA MET A 69 45.52 14.78 9.05
C MET A 69 44.78 14.16 10.25
N ALA A 70 44.11 14.97 11.07
CA ALA A 70 43.32 14.48 12.20
C ALA A 70 42.18 13.57 11.73
N LEU A 71 41.45 13.96 10.68
CA LEU A 71 40.39 13.13 10.10
C LEU A 71 40.95 11.87 9.44
N GLY A 72 42.13 11.96 8.80
CA GLY A 72 42.85 10.82 8.26
C GLY A 72 43.23 9.81 9.34
N ILE A 73 43.74 10.28 10.49
CA ILE A 73 44.05 9.41 11.64
C ILE A 73 42.79 8.75 12.18
N VAL A 74 41.69 9.51 12.36
CA VAL A 74 40.41 8.95 12.81
C VAL A 74 39.87 7.92 11.82
N SER A 75 39.94 8.22 10.51
CA SER A 75 39.50 7.32 9.45
C SER A 75 40.35 6.04 9.41
N LEU A 76 41.66 6.11 9.66
CA LEU A 76 42.51 4.94 9.77
C LEU A 76 42.17 4.11 11.02
N LEU A 77 42.02 4.76 12.18
CA LEU A 77 41.76 4.08 13.45
C LEU A 77 40.38 3.40 13.50
N LEU A 78 39.36 4.01 12.92
CA LEU A 78 37.99 3.47 12.93
C LEU A 78 37.67 2.72 11.63
N GLY A 79 38.10 3.24 10.50
CA GLY A 79 37.78 2.70 9.18
C GLY A 79 38.46 1.38 8.88
N ILE A 80 39.73 1.18 9.27
CA ILE A 80 40.42 -0.10 9.04
C ILE A 80 39.74 -1.24 9.84
N PRO A 81 39.51 -1.13 11.16
CA PRO A 81 38.81 -2.19 11.89
C PRO A 81 37.40 -2.45 11.35
N PHE A 82 36.67 -1.40 10.99
CA PHE A 82 35.34 -1.53 10.41
C PHE A 82 35.37 -2.27 9.06
N ALA A 83 36.31 -1.91 8.17
CA ALA A 83 36.51 -2.60 6.91
C ALA A 83 36.89 -4.08 7.12
N ILE A 84 37.75 -4.40 8.09
CA ILE A 84 38.10 -5.79 8.42
C ILE A 84 36.86 -6.58 8.85
N ILE A 85 35.99 -5.99 9.69
CA ILE A 85 34.75 -6.64 10.14
C ILE A 85 33.82 -6.91 8.95
N ILE A 86 33.64 -5.92 8.06
CA ILE A 86 32.81 -6.09 6.86
C ILE A 86 33.38 -7.18 5.95
N LEU A 87 34.69 -7.15 5.65
CA LEU A 87 35.33 -8.15 4.79
C LEU A 87 35.24 -9.55 5.41
N ALA A 88 35.36 -9.67 6.73
CA ALA A 88 35.17 -10.94 7.42
C ALA A 88 33.72 -11.44 7.28
N ALA A 89 32.72 -10.57 7.42
CA ALA A 89 31.33 -10.92 7.22
C ALA A 89 31.06 -11.33 5.76
N GLU A 90 31.59 -10.60 4.78
CA GLU A 90 31.49 -10.93 3.35
C GLU A 90 32.10 -12.29 3.02
N ILE A 91 33.24 -12.65 3.63
CA ILE A 91 33.83 -13.98 3.46
C ILE A 91 32.89 -15.06 4.00
N VAL A 92 32.32 -14.87 5.20
CA VAL A 92 31.37 -15.82 5.79
C VAL A 92 30.14 -15.99 4.88
N PHE A 93 29.55 -14.89 4.42
CA PHE A 93 28.43 -14.94 3.49
C PHE A 93 28.81 -15.58 2.17
N GLY A 94 29.99 -15.28 1.64
CA GLY A 94 30.48 -15.86 0.39
C GLY A 94 30.64 -17.38 0.47
N VAL A 95 31.09 -17.91 1.60
CA VAL A 95 31.16 -19.36 1.85
C VAL A 95 29.76 -19.97 1.94
N VAL A 96 28.84 -19.34 2.67
CA VAL A 96 27.45 -19.81 2.78
C VAL A 96 26.77 -19.82 1.41
N ASP A 97 26.95 -18.78 0.61
CA ASP A 97 26.41 -18.65 -0.74
C ASP A 97 26.97 -19.71 -1.68
N LEU A 98 28.25 -20.05 -1.55
CA LEU A 98 28.88 -21.09 -2.35
C LEU A 98 28.27 -22.47 -2.03
N ILE A 99 28.05 -22.77 -0.74
CA ILE A 99 27.39 -24.00 -0.30
C ILE A 99 25.93 -24.04 -0.74
N ARG A 100 25.19 -22.93 -0.60
CA ARG A 100 23.78 -22.84 -1.03
C ARG A 100 23.65 -23.00 -2.54
N SER A 101 24.49 -22.31 -3.30
CA SER A 101 24.55 -22.37 -4.76
C SER A 101 24.85 -23.78 -5.26
N PHE A 102 25.69 -24.51 -4.54
CA PHE A 102 25.97 -25.91 -4.82
C PHE A 102 24.70 -26.79 -4.72
N TRP A 103 23.97 -26.70 -3.61
CA TRP A 103 22.76 -27.49 -3.41
C TRP A 103 21.64 -27.11 -4.38
N ASN A 104 21.45 -25.81 -4.61
CA ASN A 104 20.46 -25.30 -5.55
C ASN A 104 20.78 -25.74 -6.98
N GLY A 105 22.06 -25.67 -7.39
CA GLY A 105 22.49 -26.10 -8.73
C GLY A 105 22.21 -27.58 -8.99
N ILE A 106 22.43 -28.45 -7.99
CA ILE A 106 22.09 -29.88 -8.09
C ILE A 106 20.58 -30.07 -8.20
N ALA A 107 19.80 -29.41 -7.34
CA ALA A 107 18.35 -29.54 -7.29
C ALA A 107 17.68 -29.05 -8.59
N ASP A 108 18.00 -27.83 -9.02
CA ASP A 108 17.48 -27.22 -10.25
C ASP A 108 17.87 -28.04 -11.48
N GLY A 109 19.15 -28.43 -11.55
CA GLY A 109 19.68 -29.24 -12.64
C GLY A 109 18.99 -30.60 -12.75
N TYR A 110 18.65 -31.23 -11.62
CA TYR A 110 17.93 -32.51 -11.60
C TYR A 110 16.44 -32.37 -11.93
N GLN A 111 15.79 -31.31 -11.47
CA GLN A 111 14.36 -31.09 -11.68
C GLN A 111 14.06 -30.67 -13.13
N GLU A 112 14.81 -29.71 -13.65
CA GLU A 112 14.52 -29.04 -14.93
C GLU A 112 15.36 -29.54 -16.11
N GLY A 113 16.52 -30.16 -15.84
CA GLY A 113 17.42 -30.68 -16.87
C GLY A 113 18.31 -29.62 -17.52
N LEU A 114 19.27 -30.08 -18.33
CA LEU A 114 20.45 -29.31 -18.74
C LEU A 114 20.16 -28.15 -19.71
N PHE A 115 19.37 -28.40 -20.76
CA PHE A 115 19.34 -27.52 -21.93
C PHE A 115 18.47 -26.27 -21.79
N PHE A 116 17.38 -26.33 -21.03
CA PHE A 116 16.42 -25.22 -21.00
C PHE A 116 16.67 -24.24 -19.85
N ASN A 117 17.04 -24.75 -18.67
CA ASN A 117 17.12 -23.92 -17.48
C ASN A 117 18.55 -23.60 -17.05
N VAL A 118 19.45 -24.59 -16.98
CA VAL A 118 20.82 -24.35 -16.52
C VAL A 118 21.55 -23.36 -17.44
N ILE A 119 21.50 -23.54 -18.77
CA ILE A 119 22.12 -22.59 -19.72
C ILE A 119 21.47 -21.20 -19.62
N LYS A 120 20.15 -21.12 -19.47
CA LYS A 120 19.44 -19.84 -19.38
C LYS A 120 19.74 -19.10 -18.07
N GLN A 121 19.74 -19.80 -16.94
CA GLN A 121 20.09 -19.24 -15.63
C GLN A 121 21.56 -18.79 -15.57
N ILE A 122 22.46 -19.47 -16.28
CA ILE A 122 23.86 -19.04 -16.42
C ILE A 122 23.95 -17.61 -16.95
N PHE A 123 23.19 -17.29 -18.00
CA PHE A 123 23.30 -16.00 -18.68
C PHE A 123 22.40 -14.89 -18.12
N PHE A 124 21.26 -15.20 -17.48
CA PHE A 124 20.23 -14.18 -17.23
C PHE A 124 19.90 -13.89 -15.75
N ASN A 125 20.18 -14.78 -14.79
CA ASN A 125 19.78 -14.56 -13.37
C ASN A 125 20.98 -14.57 -12.40
N PHE A 126 21.66 -13.43 -12.24
CA PHE A 126 22.78 -13.31 -11.30
C PHE A 126 22.34 -13.03 -9.86
N ALA A 127 21.17 -12.44 -9.66
CA ALA A 127 20.69 -12.05 -8.33
C ALA A 127 20.38 -13.23 -7.41
N ASP A 128 19.89 -14.35 -7.96
CA ASP A 128 19.44 -15.51 -7.18
C ASP A 128 20.61 -16.34 -6.60
N CYS A 129 21.86 -16.00 -6.95
CA CYS A 129 23.07 -16.74 -6.55
C CYS A 129 23.89 -16.06 -5.45
N SER A 130 23.46 -14.89 -4.95
CA SER A 130 24.13 -14.18 -3.86
C SER A 130 23.10 -13.66 -2.88
N LEU A 131 23.21 -14.08 -1.62
CA LEU A 131 22.32 -13.66 -0.54
C LEU A 131 22.52 -12.16 -0.25
N THR A 132 23.72 -11.63 -0.46
CA THR A 132 23.97 -10.17 -0.38
C THR A 132 23.18 -9.39 -1.41
N LEU A 133 23.12 -9.85 -2.67
CA LEU A 133 22.30 -9.21 -3.70
C LEU A 133 20.81 -9.39 -3.43
N GLU A 134 20.40 -10.55 -2.93
CA GLU A 134 19.03 -10.80 -2.48
C GLU A 134 18.63 -9.82 -1.37
N LEU A 135 19.50 -9.59 -0.39
CA LEU A 135 19.28 -8.67 0.72
C LEU A 135 19.26 -7.21 0.24
N ILE A 136 20.17 -6.80 -0.66
CA ILE A 136 20.15 -5.48 -1.30
C ILE A 136 18.86 -5.29 -2.09
N LYS A 137 18.40 -6.31 -2.82
CA LYS A 137 17.14 -6.26 -3.56
C LYS A 137 15.95 -6.13 -2.60
N GLN A 138 15.91 -6.89 -1.51
CA GLN A 138 14.88 -6.79 -0.49
C GLN A 138 14.89 -5.44 0.22
N LEU A 139 16.07 -4.89 0.52
CA LEU A 139 16.22 -3.54 1.08
C LEU A 139 15.72 -2.49 0.09
N ASN A 140 16.15 -2.56 -1.16
CA ASN A 140 15.75 -1.62 -2.19
C ASN A 140 14.27 -1.72 -2.50
N GLU A 141 13.71 -2.94 -2.49
CA GLU A 141 12.28 -3.17 -2.64
C GLU A 141 11.51 -2.65 -1.42
N LYS A 142 12.01 -2.83 -0.20
CA LYS A 142 11.40 -2.25 1.01
C LYS A 142 11.47 -0.73 1.06
N ILE A 143 12.52 -0.13 0.50
CA ILE A 143 12.68 1.33 0.37
C ILE A 143 11.82 1.87 -0.78
N SER A 144 11.70 1.12 -1.87
CA SER A 144 10.99 1.53 -3.09
C SER A 144 9.52 1.13 -3.11
N GLN A 145 9.09 0.21 -2.25
CA GLN A 145 7.68 -0.06 -2.04
C GLN A 145 7.11 1.19 -1.36
N PRO A 146 6.21 1.93 -2.04
CA PRO A 146 5.29 2.79 -1.32
C PRO A 146 4.63 1.89 -0.29
N TYR A 147 4.54 2.36 0.97
CA TYR A 147 3.85 1.65 2.04
C TYR A 147 2.70 0.84 1.45
N PRO A 148 2.62 -0.49 1.65
CA PRO A 148 1.46 -1.22 1.20
C PRO A 148 0.25 -0.48 1.76
N PRO A 149 -0.79 -0.20 0.95
CA PRO A 149 -2.04 0.27 1.53
C PRO A 149 -2.35 -0.71 2.65
N ALA A 150 -2.62 -0.21 3.86
CA ALA A 150 -2.87 -1.05 5.01
C ALA A 150 -3.88 -2.13 4.62
N HIS A 151 -3.37 -3.32 4.32
CA HIS A 151 -4.20 -4.48 4.09
C HIS A 151 -4.57 -4.91 5.50
N ASP A 152 -5.85 -4.69 5.82
CA ASP A 152 -6.53 -5.34 6.93
C ASP A 152 -6.33 -6.85 6.78
N ASP A 153 -5.30 -7.39 7.44
CA ASP A 153 -5.23 -8.80 7.80
C ASP A 153 -6.21 -9.05 8.95
N LEU A 154 -7.51 -8.89 8.64
CA LEU A 154 -8.58 -9.53 9.39
C LEU A 154 -8.93 -10.79 8.61
N ASP A 155 -8.40 -11.90 9.11
CA ASP A 155 -8.80 -13.27 8.79
C ASP A 155 -10.32 -13.40 8.99
N VAL A 156 -11.08 -13.15 7.92
CA VAL A 156 -12.50 -13.48 7.83
C VAL A 156 -12.59 -14.85 7.15
N SER A 157 -12.22 -15.87 7.91
CA SER A 157 -12.70 -17.23 7.71
C SER A 157 -14.20 -17.27 8.03
N GLY A 158 -15.00 -16.92 7.03
CA GLY A 158 -16.45 -16.90 7.12
C GLY A 158 -17.09 -17.07 5.75
N GLU A 159 -17.10 -18.31 5.28
CA GLU A 159 -18.14 -18.93 4.43
C GLU A 159 -18.90 -17.97 3.49
N TYR A 160 -18.24 -17.55 2.40
CA TYR A 160 -18.94 -17.15 1.18
C TYR A 160 -18.61 -18.15 0.09
N ALA A 161 -19.67 -18.68 -0.51
CA ALA A 161 -19.64 -19.71 -1.52
C ALA A 161 -18.61 -19.39 -2.62
N ALA A 162 -17.80 -20.39 -2.93
CA ALA A 162 -16.87 -20.43 -4.05
C ALA A 162 -17.61 -20.11 -5.36
N LEU A 163 -17.45 -18.88 -5.84
CA LEU A 163 -17.51 -18.57 -7.26
C LEU A 163 -16.07 -18.70 -7.75
N ASP A 164 -15.82 -19.75 -8.52
CA ASP A 164 -14.59 -19.95 -9.29
C ASP A 164 -14.36 -18.71 -10.16
N VAL A 165 -13.55 -17.77 -9.67
CA VAL A 165 -12.96 -16.72 -10.49
C VAL A 165 -11.79 -17.38 -11.22
N PRO A 166 -11.86 -17.55 -12.55
CA PRO A 166 -10.71 -18.07 -13.29
C PRO A 166 -9.55 -17.09 -13.10
N GLU A 167 -8.39 -17.62 -12.72
CA GLU A 167 -7.10 -16.93 -12.77
C GLU A 167 -6.81 -16.57 -14.25
N GLU A 168 -7.43 -15.49 -14.72
CA GLU A 168 -7.23 -15.00 -16.08
C GLU A 168 -6.21 -13.86 -16.05
N ASN A 169 -5.02 -14.16 -16.59
CA ASN A 169 -4.09 -13.23 -17.20
C ASN A 169 -3.79 -11.93 -16.43
N THR A 170 -2.70 -11.95 -15.66
CA THR A 170 -1.86 -10.76 -15.50
C THR A 170 -1.24 -10.42 -16.86
N PHE A 171 -2.05 -9.85 -17.73
CA PHE A 171 -1.64 -9.26 -18.99
C PHE A 171 -0.70 -8.12 -18.63
N ARG A 172 0.62 -8.38 -18.67
CA ARG A 172 1.62 -7.31 -18.79
C ARG A 172 1.34 -6.60 -20.10
N VAL A 173 0.42 -5.64 -20.08
CA VAL A 173 0.21 -4.69 -21.17
C VAL A 173 1.46 -3.82 -21.21
N SER A 174 2.50 -4.33 -21.85
CA SER A 174 3.69 -3.58 -22.27
C SER A 174 3.35 -2.74 -23.50
N ASN A 175 2.22 -2.05 -23.48
CA ASN A 175 1.97 -0.94 -24.39
C ASN A 175 2.19 0.31 -23.54
N LYS A 176 3.38 0.90 -23.66
CA LYS A 176 3.60 2.27 -23.20
C LYS A 176 2.65 3.15 -24.00
N GLU A 177 1.45 3.37 -23.47
CA GLU A 177 0.56 4.40 -24.00
C GLU A 177 1.33 5.73 -23.99
N PRO A 178 1.18 6.55 -25.04
CA PRO A 178 1.81 7.86 -25.06
C PRO A 178 1.34 8.68 -23.85
N PRO A 179 2.20 9.57 -23.31
CA PRO A 179 1.83 10.45 -22.23
C PRO A 179 0.55 11.26 -22.54
N LEU A 180 -0.17 11.65 -21.49
CA LEU A 180 -1.40 12.42 -21.61
C LEU A 180 -1.08 13.81 -22.15
N ASP A 181 -1.84 14.30 -23.13
CA ASP A 181 -1.69 15.68 -23.57
C ASP A 181 -2.30 16.65 -22.54
N SER A 182 -1.87 17.91 -22.58
CA SER A 182 -2.32 18.91 -21.59
C SER A 182 -3.84 19.15 -21.67
N ALA A 183 -4.46 18.93 -22.83
CA ALA A 183 -5.90 19.08 -23.02
C ALA A 183 -6.68 17.96 -22.34
N ALA A 184 -6.25 16.70 -22.49
CA ALA A 184 -6.88 15.57 -21.82
C ALA A 184 -6.66 15.62 -20.31
N TYR A 185 -5.50 16.09 -19.83
CA TYR A 185 -5.30 16.35 -18.40
C TYR A 185 -6.33 17.36 -17.87
N SER A 186 -6.48 18.49 -18.57
CA SER A 186 -7.44 19.53 -18.19
C SER A 186 -8.89 19.05 -18.22
N ALA A 187 -9.23 18.14 -19.15
CA ALA A 187 -10.56 17.55 -19.25
C ALA A 187 -10.89 16.58 -18.08
N MET A 188 -9.88 16.10 -17.36
CA MET A 188 -10.08 15.29 -16.15
C MET A 188 -10.33 16.13 -14.90
N ILE A 189 -10.00 17.42 -14.95
CA ILE A 189 -10.22 18.34 -13.85
C ILE A 189 -11.71 18.65 -13.78
N GLN A 190 -12.31 18.36 -12.64
CA GLN A 190 -13.71 18.67 -12.36
C GLN A 190 -13.79 19.52 -11.11
N GLU A 191 -14.14 20.78 -11.29
CA GLU A 191 -14.40 21.70 -10.18
C GLU A 191 -15.59 21.21 -9.33
N THR A 192 -15.49 21.44 -8.02
CA THR A 192 -16.59 21.19 -7.10
C THR A 192 -17.69 22.20 -7.35
N ASP A 193 -18.94 21.74 -7.42
CA ASP A 193 -20.09 22.63 -7.51
C ASP A 193 -20.18 23.48 -6.22
N PRO A 194 -20.23 24.82 -6.33
CA PRO A 194 -20.28 25.71 -5.17
C PRO A 194 -21.52 25.48 -4.28
N GLU A 195 -22.57 24.84 -4.79
CA GLU A 195 -23.78 24.51 -4.03
C GLU A 195 -23.63 23.28 -3.12
N VAL A 196 -22.51 22.54 -3.20
CA VAL A 196 -22.29 21.35 -2.37
C VAL A 196 -22.06 21.75 -0.91
N VAL A 197 -23.06 21.49 -0.09
CA VAL A 197 -22.98 21.65 1.37
C VAL A 197 -22.44 20.37 1.99
N PHE A 198 -21.22 20.42 2.52
CA PHE A 198 -20.66 19.34 3.32
C PHE A 198 -20.95 19.54 4.81
N LEU A 199 -21.61 18.54 5.40
CA LEU A 199 -21.80 18.42 6.84
C LEU A 199 -21.04 17.17 7.32
N PRO A 200 -20.01 17.29 8.15
CA PRO A 200 -19.35 16.14 8.77
C PRO A 200 -20.34 15.30 9.58
N LEU A 201 -20.07 13.99 9.71
CA LEU A 201 -20.85 13.13 10.60
C LEU A 201 -20.70 13.59 12.05
N SER A 202 -21.84 13.75 12.73
CA SER A 202 -21.90 14.08 14.15
C SER A 202 -21.48 12.88 15.02
N GLU A 203 -21.00 13.14 16.23
CA GLU A 203 -20.63 12.08 17.19
C GLU A 203 -21.76 11.08 17.41
N LYS A 204 -23.00 11.55 17.50
CA LYS A 204 -24.20 10.71 17.62
C LYS A 204 -24.38 9.79 16.42
N GLU A 205 -24.16 10.28 15.20
CA GLU A 205 -24.20 9.45 13.99
C GLU A 205 -23.07 8.40 14.02
N LEU A 206 -21.86 8.79 14.44
CA LEU A 206 -20.72 7.88 14.53
C LEU A 206 -20.96 6.74 15.53
N GLU A 207 -21.53 7.04 16.71
CA GLU A 207 -21.90 6.05 17.73
C GLU A 207 -22.97 5.07 17.22
N LEU A 208 -24.01 5.58 16.54
CA LEU A 208 -25.09 4.75 15.99
C LEU A 208 -24.60 3.78 14.91
N VAL A 209 -23.53 4.11 14.19
CA VAL A 209 -22.95 3.28 13.13
C VAL A 209 -22.04 2.17 13.69
N GLN A 210 -21.37 2.38 14.83
CA GLN A 210 -20.43 1.40 15.42
C GLN A 210 -21.06 0.03 15.69
N GLY A 211 -22.35 -0.03 16.00
CA GLY A 211 -23.07 -1.28 16.22
C GLY A 211 -23.44 -2.06 14.95
N ARG A 212 -23.12 -1.56 13.74
CA ARG A 212 -23.66 -2.06 12.47
C ARG A 212 -22.58 -2.59 11.53
N LYS A 213 -22.48 -3.92 11.45
CA LYS A 213 -21.51 -4.61 10.56
C LYS A 213 -21.59 -4.15 9.10
N ALA A 214 -22.79 -3.91 8.58
CA ALA A 214 -23.00 -3.54 7.17
C ALA A 214 -22.41 -2.17 6.76
N ILE A 215 -22.23 -1.25 7.71
CA ILE A 215 -21.75 0.12 7.45
C ILE A 215 -20.30 0.29 7.94
N LYS A 216 -19.73 -0.72 8.61
CA LYS A 216 -18.40 -0.64 9.24
C LYS A 216 -17.32 -0.20 8.26
N VAL A 217 -17.26 -0.83 7.08
CA VAL A 217 -16.27 -0.52 6.03
C VAL A 217 -16.44 0.91 5.50
N LEU A 218 -17.68 1.37 5.32
CA LEU A 218 -17.95 2.74 4.90
C LEU A 218 -17.49 3.76 5.96
N LEU A 219 -17.71 3.45 7.24
CA LEU A 219 -17.29 4.28 8.36
C LEU A 219 -15.77 4.32 8.49
N GLU A 220 -15.09 3.19 8.32
CA GLU A 220 -13.63 3.09 8.33
C GLU A 220 -13.03 3.95 7.20
N ASN A 221 -13.53 3.81 5.97
CA ASN A 221 -13.12 4.63 4.83
C ASN A 221 -13.39 6.13 5.07
N TYR A 222 -14.54 6.48 5.64
CA TYR A 222 -14.88 7.86 5.99
C TYR A 222 -13.88 8.44 7.00
N ARG A 223 -13.61 7.72 8.09
CA ARG A 223 -12.71 8.18 9.16
C ARG A 223 -11.28 8.32 8.67
N ASP A 224 -10.81 7.37 7.88
CA ASP A 224 -9.48 7.42 7.28
C ASP A 224 -9.32 8.67 6.38
N LEU A 225 -10.26 8.87 5.45
CA LEU A 225 -10.21 10.02 4.55
C LEU A 225 -10.36 11.35 5.31
N ASP A 226 -11.28 11.44 6.27
CA ASP A 226 -11.46 12.63 7.10
C ASP A 226 -10.20 12.97 7.90
N ALA A 227 -9.54 11.98 8.49
CA ALA A 227 -8.28 12.16 9.21
C ALA A 227 -7.16 12.63 8.29
N ARG A 228 -7.00 12.02 7.10
CA ARG A 228 -6.01 12.44 6.09
C ARG A 228 -6.23 13.88 5.64
N LEU A 229 -7.48 14.27 5.37
CA LEU A 229 -7.82 15.64 4.94
C LEU A 229 -7.70 16.66 6.09
N THR A 230 -7.92 16.24 7.34
CA THR A 230 -7.69 17.10 8.51
C THR A 230 -6.20 17.43 8.64
N LYS A 231 -5.33 16.41 8.56
CA LYS A 231 -3.87 16.61 8.56
C LYS A 231 -3.41 17.51 7.40
N LEU A 232 -3.99 17.30 6.20
CA LEU A 232 -3.70 18.16 5.05
C LEU A 232 -4.08 19.62 5.32
N ASN A 233 -5.25 19.88 5.91
CA ASN A 233 -5.68 21.24 6.26
C ASN A 233 -4.77 21.87 7.32
N GLU A 234 -4.40 21.12 8.36
CA GLU A 234 -3.46 21.59 9.39
C GLU A 234 -2.13 22.01 8.78
N GLU A 235 -1.61 21.22 7.84
CA GLU A 235 -0.35 21.50 7.15
C GLU A 235 -0.46 22.70 6.19
N ILE A 236 -1.58 22.85 5.47
CA ILE A 236 -1.86 24.03 4.64
C ILE A 236 -1.92 25.30 5.51
N GLU A 237 -2.59 25.24 6.66
CA GLU A 237 -2.70 26.36 7.58
C GLU A 237 -1.36 26.69 8.25
N LYS A 238 -0.59 25.67 8.65
CA LYS A 238 0.77 25.85 9.18
C LYS A 238 1.66 26.59 8.18
N ARG A 239 1.60 26.24 6.89
CA ARG A 239 2.34 26.95 5.84
C ARG A 239 1.83 28.36 5.60
N ARG A 240 0.52 28.60 5.69
CA ARG A 240 -0.04 29.96 5.60
C ARG A 240 0.47 30.83 6.75
N MET A 241 0.54 30.29 7.96
CA MET A 241 1.11 30.97 9.13
C MET A 241 2.61 31.21 8.94
N GLN A 242 3.39 30.20 8.55
CA GLN A 242 4.82 30.31 8.29
C GLN A 242 5.16 31.28 7.16
N ALA A 243 4.44 31.26 6.04
CA ALA A 243 4.64 32.21 4.95
C ALA A 243 4.29 33.65 5.37
N SER A 244 3.32 33.81 6.28
CA SER A 244 3.03 35.11 6.91
C SER A 244 4.11 35.53 7.91
N GLU A 245 4.84 34.60 8.52
CA GLU A 245 5.92 34.85 9.49
C GLU A 245 7.30 34.97 8.85
N GLU A 246 7.62 34.29 7.74
CA GLU A 246 8.87 34.43 6.97
C GLU A 246 8.91 35.76 6.21
N GLN A 247 7.74 36.36 5.92
CA GLN A 247 7.68 37.79 5.55
C GLN A 247 7.98 38.73 6.73
N ILE A 248 8.03 38.22 7.97
CA ILE A 248 8.31 38.96 9.20
C ILE A 248 9.70 38.63 9.77
N ASN A 249 10.26 37.43 9.57
CA ASN A 249 11.56 37.03 10.09
C ASN A 249 12.26 35.98 9.19
N GLU A 250 13.16 36.43 8.32
CA GLU A 250 14.24 35.59 7.78
C GLU A 250 15.27 35.31 8.88
N ALA A 251 15.05 34.29 9.72
CA ALA A 251 16.12 33.56 10.40
C ALA A 251 15.59 32.31 11.10
N GLU A 252 16.25 31.19 10.82
CA GLU A 252 16.23 29.93 11.58
C GLU A 252 14.97 29.05 11.51
N LEU A 253 15.02 28.05 10.62
CA LEU A 253 14.37 26.77 10.88
C LEU A 253 15.29 25.60 10.53
N THR A 254 15.88 24.99 11.55
CA THR A 254 16.31 23.59 11.54
C THR A 254 15.10 22.70 11.74
N LEU A 255 14.75 21.87 10.75
CA LEU A 255 13.67 20.90 10.84
C LEU A 255 14.21 19.51 11.12
N ASP A 256 13.71 18.92 12.20
CA ASP A 256 13.88 17.54 12.62
C ASP A 256 12.45 16.99 12.76
N SER A 257 11.91 16.29 11.76
CA SER A 257 10.68 15.50 11.95
C SER A 257 10.43 14.44 10.87
N ASP A 258 10.09 13.26 11.39
CA ASP A 258 9.40 12.07 10.86
C ASP A 258 8.96 12.02 9.38
N LEU A 259 9.34 10.92 8.73
CA LEU A 259 9.17 10.60 7.31
C LEU A 259 7.73 10.71 6.74
N ASP A 260 6.68 10.61 7.56
CA ASP A 260 5.29 10.77 7.08
C ASP A 260 4.88 12.25 6.91
N GLN A 261 5.55 13.18 7.59
CA GLN A 261 5.36 14.62 7.35
C GLN A 261 6.03 15.07 6.05
N VAL A 262 7.12 14.39 5.64
CA VAL A 262 7.90 14.71 4.43
C VAL A 262 7.10 14.50 3.14
N ALA A 263 6.19 13.52 3.09
CA ALA A 263 5.37 13.29 1.89
C ALA A 263 4.23 14.32 1.74
N MET A 264 3.76 14.90 2.85
CA MET A 264 2.70 15.93 2.86
C MET A 264 3.28 17.34 2.77
N SER A 265 4.50 17.59 3.28
CA SER A 265 5.22 18.87 3.27
C SER A 265 5.45 19.45 1.87
N ASP A 266 5.47 18.59 0.84
CA ASP A 266 5.82 18.98 -0.54
C ASP A 266 4.59 19.26 -1.43
N ILE A 267 3.37 19.17 -0.87
CA ILE A 267 2.12 19.37 -1.63
C ILE A 267 1.76 20.86 -1.68
N HIS A 268 2.20 21.59 -2.71
CA HIS A 268 1.91 23.02 -2.87
C HIS A 268 0.50 23.31 -3.39
N GLN A 269 0.01 22.50 -4.32
CA GLN A 269 -1.31 22.64 -4.94
C GLN A 269 -2.05 21.31 -4.78
N PRO A 270 -2.73 21.10 -3.63
CA PRO A 270 -3.35 19.83 -3.33
C PRO A 270 -4.50 19.54 -4.29
N ILE A 271 -4.55 18.31 -4.76
CA ILE A 271 -5.60 17.78 -5.62
C ILE A 271 -6.04 16.41 -5.11
N LEU A 272 -7.31 16.08 -5.35
CA LEU A 272 -7.90 14.78 -5.05
C LEU A 272 -8.12 14.00 -6.34
N ILE A 273 -7.55 12.80 -6.41
CA ILE A 273 -7.78 11.85 -7.49
C ILE A 273 -8.81 10.84 -6.98
N VAL A 274 -9.99 10.82 -7.59
CA VAL A 274 -11.13 10.01 -7.16
C VAL A 274 -11.55 9.07 -8.28
N GLN A 275 -11.68 7.78 -7.98
CA GLN A 275 -12.26 6.84 -8.92
C GLN A 275 -13.79 6.92 -8.83
N MET A 276 -14.43 7.08 -9.98
CA MET A 276 -15.89 7.11 -10.11
C MET A 276 -16.36 5.96 -10.99
N PHE A 277 -17.55 5.43 -10.70
CA PHE A 277 -18.23 4.43 -11.52
C PHE A 277 -19.56 4.97 -12.05
N GLU A 278 -19.97 4.52 -13.23
CA GLU A 278 -21.22 4.91 -13.87
C GLU A 278 -22.40 4.14 -13.24
N ALA A 279 -23.15 4.79 -12.34
CA ALA A 279 -24.27 4.17 -11.65
C ALA A 279 -25.50 4.00 -12.56
N SER A 280 -25.76 5.01 -13.38
CA SER A 280 -26.73 5.07 -14.48
C SER A 280 -26.17 6.00 -15.58
N PRO A 281 -26.74 6.04 -16.81
CA PRO A 281 -26.21 6.89 -17.88
C PRO A 281 -26.02 8.34 -17.42
N ASP A 282 -24.79 8.84 -17.57
CA ASP A 282 -24.34 10.17 -17.12
C ASP A 282 -24.36 10.42 -15.60
N GLN A 283 -24.74 9.43 -14.79
CA GLN A 283 -24.69 9.51 -13.33
C GLN A 283 -23.47 8.78 -12.77
N TRP A 284 -22.43 9.55 -12.48
CA TRP A 284 -21.19 9.05 -11.89
C TRP A 284 -21.25 9.10 -10.37
N ARG A 285 -20.82 8.02 -9.71
CA ARG A 285 -20.72 7.91 -8.25
C ARG A 285 -19.33 7.49 -7.82
N VAL A 286 -18.94 7.84 -6.61
CA VAL A 286 -17.61 7.58 -6.10
C VAL A 286 -17.44 6.12 -5.68
N VAL A 287 -16.29 5.54 -6.02
CA VAL A 287 -15.84 4.27 -5.45
C VAL A 287 -15.18 4.57 -4.11
N THR A 288 -15.73 4.04 -3.02
CA THR A 288 -15.24 4.31 -1.66
C THR A 288 -13.86 3.71 -1.42
N GLY A 289 -13.02 4.38 -0.64
CA GLY A 289 -11.65 3.99 -0.32
C GLY A 289 -10.62 4.30 -1.42
N THR A 290 -11.03 4.97 -2.50
CA THR A 290 -10.16 5.17 -3.67
C THR A 290 -9.52 6.55 -3.75
N THR A 291 -10.00 7.53 -2.97
CA THR A 291 -9.47 8.90 -3.01
C THR A 291 -8.00 8.96 -2.60
N LYS A 292 -7.17 9.49 -3.50
CA LYS A 292 -5.75 9.76 -3.27
C LYS A 292 -5.50 11.27 -3.30
N ILE A 293 -4.65 11.72 -2.37
CA ILE A 293 -4.21 13.11 -2.27
C ILE A 293 -2.89 13.22 -3.04
N SER A 294 -2.75 14.23 -3.89
CA SER A 294 -1.53 14.50 -4.65
C SER A 294 -1.30 16.00 -4.83
N CYS A 295 -0.21 16.36 -5.51
CA CYS A 295 0.10 17.73 -5.91
C CYS A 295 -0.16 17.88 -7.42
N ASP A 296 -0.83 18.96 -7.83
CA ASP A 296 -1.18 19.23 -9.24
C ASP A 296 0.06 19.17 -10.15
N ILE A 297 1.13 19.86 -9.74
CA ILE A 297 2.39 19.93 -10.49
C ILE A 297 2.99 18.53 -10.68
N THR A 298 3.11 17.76 -9.60
CA THR A 298 3.71 16.42 -9.63
C THR A 298 2.85 15.44 -10.43
N LEU A 299 1.53 15.47 -10.25
CA LEU A 299 0.63 14.60 -10.99
C LEU A 299 0.63 14.94 -12.48
N ARG A 300 0.59 16.24 -12.82
CA ARG A 300 0.64 16.70 -14.21
C ARG A 300 1.94 16.27 -14.86
N GLN A 301 3.07 16.45 -14.21
CA GLN A 301 4.37 16.00 -14.71
C GLN A 301 4.37 14.48 -14.93
N TRP A 302 3.87 13.72 -13.95
CA TRP A 302 3.77 12.27 -14.07
C TRP A 302 2.91 11.85 -15.28
N LEU A 303 1.69 12.39 -15.39
CA LEU A 303 0.73 12.01 -16.43
C LEU A 303 1.12 12.50 -17.83
N CYS A 304 1.75 13.67 -17.93
CA CYS A 304 2.09 14.30 -19.21
C CYS A 304 3.50 13.97 -19.71
N GLU A 305 4.42 13.53 -18.84
CA GLU A 305 5.82 13.30 -19.22
C GLU A 305 6.27 11.86 -18.98
N ALA A 306 5.78 11.19 -17.92
CA ALA A 306 6.32 9.90 -17.50
C ALA A 306 5.44 8.70 -17.87
N SER A 307 4.16 8.71 -17.48
CA SER A 307 3.26 7.56 -17.62
C SER A 307 1.79 7.96 -17.58
N ARG A 308 0.95 7.32 -18.39
CA ARG A 308 -0.52 7.50 -18.38
C ARG A 308 -1.23 6.62 -17.33
N THR A 309 -0.52 6.29 -16.25
CA THR A 309 -1.02 5.46 -15.16
C THR A 309 -1.16 6.29 -13.89
N HIS A 310 -2.08 5.90 -13.02
CA HIS A 310 -2.22 6.49 -11.71
C HIS A 310 -0.92 6.25 -10.92
N PRO A 311 -0.30 7.28 -10.31
CA PRO A 311 1.04 7.15 -9.72
C PRO A 311 1.12 6.15 -8.55
N LEU A 312 0.02 5.99 -7.79
CA LEU A 312 -0.02 5.06 -6.65
C LEU A 312 -0.53 3.66 -6.99
N THR A 313 -1.59 3.52 -7.80
CA THR A 313 -2.20 2.22 -8.10
C THR A 313 -1.63 1.58 -9.37
N ASN A 314 -0.89 2.33 -10.18
CA ASN A 314 -0.41 1.94 -11.52
C ASN A 314 -1.53 1.58 -12.51
N GLU A 315 -2.79 1.85 -12.19
CA GLU A 315 -3.91 1.63 -13.10
C GLU A 315 -3.90 2.64 -14.26
N PRO A 316 -4.28 2.26 -15.47
CA PRO A 316 -4.39 3.18 -16.60
C PRO A 316 -5.47 4.25 -16.33
N ILE A 317 -5.11 5.51 -16.54
CA ILE A 317 -5.97 6.64 -16.13
C ILE A 317 -7.28 6.72 -16.92
N ASN A 318 -7.29 6.37 -18.21
CA ASN A 318 -8.49 6.50 -19.06
C ASN A 318 -9.35 5.24 -19.08
N ASN A 319 -8.85 4.13 -18.57
CA ASN A 319 -9.59 2.88 -18.55
C ASN A 319 -9.30 2.09 -17.26
N PRO A 320 -9.58 2.70 -16.08
CA PRO A 320 -9.33 2.02 -14.82
C PRO A 320 -10.15 0.74 -14.70
N SER A 321 -9.78 -0.10 -13.74
CA SER A 321 -10.45 -1.38 -13.51
C SER A 321 -11.96 -1.17 -13.27
N PRO A 322 -12.85 -1.97 -13.88
CA PRO A 322 -14.29 -1.82 -13.71
C PRO A 322 -14.69 -2.12 -12.25
N TYR A 323 -15.64 -1.35 -11.72
CA TYR A 323 -16.18 -1.57 -10.38
C TYR A 323 -17.53 -2.27 -10.48
N ARG A 324 -17.60 -3.54 -10.07
CA ARG A 324 -18.83 -4.37 -10.18
C ARG A 324 -19.38 -4.39 -11.61
N GLU A 325 -18.50 -4.65 -12.58
CA GLU A 325 -18.81 -4.68 -14.02
C GLU A 325 -19.24 -3.32 -14.62
N LYS A 326 -19.19 -2.23 -13.84
CA LYS A 326 -19.52 -0.88 -14.31
C LYS A 326 -18.27 -0.16 -14.79
N LYS A 327 -18.46 0.70 -15.80
CA LYS A 327 -17.41 1.59 -16.31
C LYS A 327 -16.93 2.50 -15.19
N THR A 328 -15.62 2.67 -15.13
CA THR A 328 -14.97 3.56 -14.16
C THR A 328 -14.14 4.61 -14.88
N LYS A 329 -13.92 5.74 -14.20
CA LYS A 329 -13.02 6.80 -14.64
C LYS A 329 -12.36 7.45 -13.42
N TYR A 330 -11.16 8.00 -13.60
CA TYR A 330 -10.58 8.89 -12.61
C TYR A 330 -11.01 10.34 -12.87
N VAL A 331 -11.25 11.07 -11.80
CA VAL A 331 -11.52 12.50 -11.81
C VAL A 331 -10.53 13.19 -10.88
N ILE A 332 -10.00 14.33 -11.32
CA ILE A 332 -9.10 15.18 -10.54
C ILE A 332 -9.92 16.36 -10.03
N THR A 333 -9.93 16.59 -8.72
CA THR A 333 -10.65 17.71 -8.10
C THR A 333 -9.65 18.58 -7.35
N PRO A 334 -9.49 19.87 -7.70
CA PRO A 334 -8.68 20.80 -6.93
C PRO A 334 -9.16 20.87 -5.48
N TYR A 335 -8.24 20.80 -4.53
CA TYR A 335 -8.59 20.77 -3.11
C TYR A 335 -8.38 22.13 -2.46
N THR A 336 -9.45 22.68 -1.91
CA THR A 336 -9.42 23.89 -1.08
C THR A 336 -9.85 23.56 0.34
N ASP A 337 -10.88 22.72 0.50
CA ASP A 337 -11.42 22.31 1.78
C ASP A 337 -12.15 20.95 1.69
N LYS A 338 -12.66 20.46 2.83
CA LYS A 338 -13.27 19.13 2.91
C LYS A 338 -14.53 18.94 2.04
N ARG A 339 -15.22 20.01 1.61
CA ARG A 339 -16.39 19.86 0.70
C ARG A 339 -15.97 19.47 -0.72
N ASP A 340 -14.71 19.70 -1.10
CA ASP A 340 -14.17 19.28 -2.40
C ASP A 340 -13.96 17.75 -2.47
N ALA A 341 -13.92 17.08 -1.31
CA ALA A 341 -13.78 15.64 -1.23
C ALA A 341 -15.10 14.93 -1.56
N LYS A 342 -15.35 14.70 -2.84
CA LYS A 342 -16.54 13.98 -3.36
C LYS A 342 -16.82 12.67 -2.64
N GLU A 343 -15.77 11.88 -2.37
CA GLU A 343 -15.91 10.63 -1.61
C GLU A 343 -16.45 10.88 -0.20
N LEU A 344 -15.87 11.85 0.51
CA LEU A 344 -16.26 12.17 1.88
C LEU A 344 -17.71 12.64 1.96
N VAL A 345 -18.13 13.50 1.02
CA VAL A 345 -19.51 13.98 0.88
C VAL A 345 -20.47 12.83 0.58
N GLU A 346 -20.15 11.97 -0.39
CA GLU A 346 -21.01 10.87 -0.79
C GLU A 346 -21.13 9.81 0.31
N VAL A 347 -20.01 9.44 0.95
CA VAL A 347 -20.00 8.45 2.03
C VAL A 347 -20.77 8.95 3.25
N ALA A 348 -20.63 10.22 3.64
CA ALA A 348 -21.43 10.80 4.73
C ALA A 348 -22.94 10.72 4.43
N ASN A 349 -23.33 11.03 3.19
CA ASN A 349 -24.73 10.96 2.76
C ASN A 349 -25.24 9.51 2.71
N LEU A 350 -24.42 8.55 2.29
CA LEU A 350 -24.78 7.12 2.30
C LEU A 350 -24.98 6.61 3.72
N ILE A 351 -24.06 6.93 4.63
CA ILE A 351 -24.16 6.57 6.05
C ILE A 351 -25.46 7.12 6.65
N ARG A 352 -25.78 8.39 6.40
CA ARG A 352 -27.05 9.01 6.84
C ARG A 352 -28.27 8.27 6.31
N ARG A 353 -28.33 7.98 5.02
CA ARG A 353 -29.45 7.24 4.42
C ARG A 353 -29.63 5.86 5.06
N GLU A 354 -28.54 5.14 5.31
CA GLU A 354 -28.59 3.84 5.99
C GLU A 354 -29.02 3.96 7.45
N LEU A 355 -28.63 5.03 8.15
CA LEU A 355 -29.14 5.31 9.49
C LEU A 355 -30.65 5.56 9.49
N TYR A 356 -31.16 6.37 8.55
CA TYR A 356 -32.59 6.69 8.43
C TYR A 356 -33.45 5.48 8.06
N LYS A 357 -33.06 4.68 7.06
CA LYS A 357 -33.82 3.50 6.62
C LYS A 357 -34.11 2.55 7.78
N ASN A 358 -33.11 2.31 8.61
CA ASN A 358 -33.24 1.42 9.77
C ASN A 358 -34.06 2.06 10.92
N SER A 359 -34.11 3.39 11.02
CA SER A 359 -34.97 4.08 11.99
C SER A 359 -36.47 3.93 11.66
N GLU A 360 -36.80 3.85 10.37
CA GLU A 360 -38.16 3.58 9.90
C GLU A 360 -38.55 2.10 10.07
N GLU A 361 -37.64 1.16 9.78
CA GLU A 361 -37.89 -0.28 9.99
C GLU A 361 -38.13 -0.63 11.47
N SER A 362 -37.39 0.03 12.38
CA SER A 362 -37.59 -0.13 13.83
C SER A 362 -38.92 0.48 14.32
N ARG A 363 -39.36 1.61 13.76
CA ARG A 363 -40.70 2.19 14.04
C ARG A 363 -41.84 1.35 13.46
N SER A 364 -41.65 0.74 12.29
CA SER A 364 -42.63 -0.16 11.67
C SER A 364 -42.78 -1.45 12.47
N ARG A 365 -41.68 -2.02 12.98
CA ARG A 365 -41.73 -3.22 13.85
C ARG A 365 -42.29 -2.92 15.25
N SER A 366 -42.04 -1.73 15.82
CA SER A 366 -42.61 -1.37 17.13
C SER A 366 -44.11 -1.07 17.07
N SER A 367 -44.65 -0.64 15.93
CA SER A 367 -46.09 -0.37 15.77
C SER A 367 -46.91 -1.63 15.53
N ILE A 368 -46.33 -2.68 14.92
CA ILE A 368 -47.02 -3.98 14.76
C ILE A 368 -47.20 -4.69 16.12
N GLY A 369 -46.25 -4.54 17.06
CA GLY A 369 -46.35 -5.09 18.42
C GLY A 369 -47.33 -4.36 19.35
N VAL A 370 -47.48 -3.04 19.21
CA VAL A 370 -48.43 -2.26 20.02
C VAL A 370 -49.86 -2.40 19.48
N VAL A 371 -50.06 -2.52 18.17
CA VAL A 371 -51.39 -2.76 17.60
C VAL A 371 -51.87 -4.19 17.88
N THR A 372 -50.99 -5.19 17.93
CA THR A 372 -51.37 -6.54 18.39
C THR A 372 -51.66 -6.59 19.89
N GLN A 373 -50.89 -5.89 20.74
CA GLN A 373 -51.23 -5.81 22.18
C GLN A 373 -52.46 -4.95 22.50
N LEU A 374 -52.77 -3.91 21.73
CA LEU A 374 -54.03 -3.17 21.86
C LEU A 374 -55.20 -3.96 21.28
N SER A 375 -55.01 -4.67 20.18
CA SER A 375 -55.98 -5.61 19.60
C SER A 375 -56.32 -6.71 20.59
N ASP A 376 -55.32 -7.33 21.23
CA ASP A 376 -55.51 -8.41 22.20
C ASP A 376 -56.09 -7.90 23.53
N ARG A 377 -55.77 -6.67 23.95
CA ARG A 377 -56.44 -6.05 25.11
C ARG A 377 -57.86 -5.58 24.82
N LEU A 378 -58.15 -5.09 23.62
CA LEU A 378 -59.50 -4.68 23.22
C LEU A 378 -60.38 -5.90 22.96
N SER A 379 -59.85 -6.97 22.35
CA SER A 379 -60.59 -8.22 22.16
C SER A 379 -60.91 -8.89 23.49
N HIS A 380 -60.01 -8.86 24.48
CA HIS A 380 -60.30 -9.34 25.85
C HIS A 380 -61.28 -8.47 26.65
N MET A 381 -61.40 -7.17 26.34
CA MET A 381 -62.34 -6.27 27.02
C MET A 381 -63.74 -6.24 26.37
N PHE A 382 -63.86 -6.56 25.08
CA PHE A 382 -65.14 -6.50 24.35
C PHE A 382 -65.75 -7.88 24.03
N PHE A 383 -64.94 -8.93 23.90
CA PHE A 383 -65.43 -10.28 23.60
C PHE A 383 -64.95 -11.22 24.70
N GLY A 384 -65.84 -11.46 25.66
CA GLY A 384 -65.58 -12.22 26.87
C GLY A 384 -64.88 -13.56 26.65
N ALA A 385 -64.19 -13.99 27.70
CA ALA A 385 -63.48 -15.26 27.83
C ALA A 385 -64.21 -16.41 27.12
N LYS A 386 -63.50 -17.11 26.23
CA LYS A 386 -63.95 -18.41 25.74
C LYS A 386 -63.90 -19.42 26.90
N PRO A 387 -64.99 -20.15 27.17
CA PRO A 387 -65.01 -21.22 28.14
C PRO A 387 -64.45 -22.52 27.55
N ASP A 388 -63.80 -23.28 28.42
CA ASP A 388 -63.64 -24.73 28.44
C ASP A 388 -62.95 -25.44 27.27
N GLU A 389 -61.70 -25.86 27.51
CA GLU A 389 -61.28 -27.23 27.20
C GLU A 389 -60.64 -27.86 28.45
N MET A 390 -61.33 -28.87 28.98
CA MET A 390 -60.95 -29.67 30.15
C MET A 390 -59.72 -30.56 29.87
N PRO A 391 -59.00 -30.99 30.91
CA PRO A 391 -57.91 -31.95 30.80
C PRO A 391 -58.45 -33.37 30.79
N GLU A 392 -58.12 -34.16 29.77
CA GLU A 392 -58.38 -35.61 29.77
C GLU A 392 -57.08 -36.44 29.71
N LYS A 393 -57.15 -37.55 30.45
CA LYS A 393 -56.10 -38.40 30.98
C LYS A 393 -55.48 -39.34 29.94
N GLY A 394 -54.17 -39.57 30.09
CA GLY A 394 -53.60 -40.89 30.40
C GLY A 394 -53.66 -42.05 29.40
N ALA A 395 -52.50 -42.29 28.76
CA ALA A 395 -51.79 -43.59 28.56
C ALA A 395 -52.46 -44.70 27.71
N PRO A 396 -51.76 -45.80 27.31
CA PRO A 396 -50.31 -46.11 27.27
C PRO A 396 -49.81 -46.65 25.90
N ASN A 397 -48.51 -47.02 25.86
CA ASN A 397 -47.79 -47.86 24.90
C ASN A 397 -48.60 -48.87 24.07
N GLU A 398 -48.23 -49.02 22.79
CA GLU A 398 -48.09 -50.36 22.19
C GLU A 398 -47.00 -50.40 21.11
N ASP A 399 -46.20 -51.43 21.26
CA ASP A 399 -45.13 -51.94 20.44
C ASP A 399 -45.75 -52.68 19.23
N ASN A 400 -45.25 -52.50 18.01
CA ASN A 400 -45.35 -53.57 17.03
C ASN A 400 -44.33 -53.50 15.90
N SER A 401 -43.71 -54.65 15.72
CA SER A 401 -42.80 -55.06 14.67
C SER A 401 -43.58 -55.77 13.54
N MET A 402 -43.08 -55.68 12.31
CA MET A 402 -43.25 -56.60 11.15
C MET A 402 -42.54 -55.89 9.97
N VAL A 403 -41.46 -56.36 9.33
CA VAL A 403 -41.16 -57.63 8.62
C VAL A 403 -42.08 -57.89 7.42
N PHE A 404 -41.43 -58.30 6.30
CA PHE A 404 -41.88 -58.66 4.94
C PHE A 404 -41.80 -57.50 3.93
N GLU A 405 -41.12 -57.59 2.78
CA GLU A 405 -40.53 -58.71 2.01
C GLU A 405 -39.16 -58.34 1.43
#